data_AF-A0A820CDH3-F1
#
_entry.id   AF-A0A820CDH3-F1
#
_cell.length_a   1.000
_cell.length_b   1.000
_cell.length_c   1.000
_cell.angle_alpha   90.00
_cell.angle_beta   90.00
_cell.angle_gamma   90.00
#
_symmetry.space_group_name_H-M   'P 1'
#
loop_
_entity.id
_entity.type
_entity.pdbx_description
1 polymer ?
#
loop_
_entity_poly.entity_id
_entity_poly.type
_entity_poly.pdbx_seq_one_letter_code
_entity_poly.pdbx_strand_id
1 'polypeptide(L)'
;HFLVWLAAMDLESKDIYILRTVEWKKIIEISVDPKRQRGRRSTLISDPSPEQPTIYEENLPIPTCALYPPTANSAQVLVWRPTSGQPTLVVPPKSIEINTTNYAHLPLARY
;
A
#
# COMPACT_ATOMS: atom_id res chain seq x y z
N HIS A 1 6.12 3.73 -2.52
CA HIS A 1 5.96 3.45 -3.95
C HIS A 1 4.50 3.14 -4.19
N PHE A 2 3.88 3.77 -5.18
CA PHE A 2 2.50 3.55 -5.59
C PHE A 2 2.51 3.36 -7.11
N LEU A 3 1.90 2.26 -7.54
CA LEU A 3 1.70 1.97 -8.96
C LEU A 3 0.38 2.57 -9.41
N VAL A 4 0.39 3.17 -10.59
CA VAL A 4 -0.76 3.76 -11.25
C VAL A 4 -0.85 3.18 -12.65
N TRP A 5 -2.03 2.74 -13.03
CA TRP A 5 -2.33 2.26 -14.37
C TRP A 5 -3.21 3.27 -15.10
N LEU A 6 -2.77 3.70 -16.27
CA LEU A 6 -3.66 4.29 -17.25
C LEU A 6 -4.28 3.13 -18.04
N ALA A 7 -5.60 2.98 -17.95
CA ALA A 7 -6.32 1.90 -18.60
C ALA A 7 -7.55 2.42 -19.35
N ALA A 8 -7.90 1.73 -20.42
CA ALA A 8 -9.18 1.86 -21.11
C ALA A 8 -10.07 0.69 -20.73
N MET A 9 -11.37 0.93 -20.56
CA MET A 9 -12.35 -0.11 -20.32
C MET A 9 -13.36 -0.12 -21.46
N ASP A 10 -13.55 -1.28 -22.06
CA ASP A 10 -14.70 -1.49 -22.94
C ASP A 10 -15.96 -1.63 -22.08
N LEU A 11 -16.98 -0.82 -22.36
CA LEU A 11 -18.19 -0.76 -21.56
C LEU A 11 -19.14 -1.93 -21.83
N GLU A 12 -19.06 -2.58 -22.99
CA GLU A 12 -19.90 -3.72 -23.35
C GLU A 12 -19.33 -5.01 -22.76
N SER A 13 -18.08 -5.33 -23.08
CA SER A 13 -17.40 -6.55 -22.58
C SER A 13 -16.92 -6.44 -21.12
N LYS A 14 -16.73 -5.22 -20.59
CA LYS A 14 -16.05 -4.93 -19.32
C LYS A 14 -14.56 -5.28 -19.31
N ASP A 15 -13.96 -5.51 -20.48
CA ASP A 15 -12.53 -5.77 -20.61
C ASP A 15 -11.71 -4.52 -20.30
N ILE A 16 -10.60 -4.70 -19.59
CA ILE A 16 -9.66 -3.64 -19.21
C ILE A 16 -8.37 -3.80 -20.00
N TYR A 17 -8.00 -2.75 -20.74
CA TYR A 17 -6.80 -2.66 -21.54
C TYR A 17 -5.81 -1.70 -20.88
N ILE A 18 -4.63 -2.19 -20.50
CA ILE A 18 -3.59 -1.37 -19.87
C ILE A 18 -2.85 -0.59 -20.96
N LEU A 19 -2.89 0.74 -20.87
CA LEU A 19 -2.20 1.65 -21.80
C LEU A 19 -0.80 1.99 -21.28
N ARG A 20 -0.69 2.33 -19.99
CA ARG A 20 0.59 2.61 -19.32
C ARG A 20 0.60 2.21 -17.85
N THR A 21 1.74 1.76 -17.38
CA THR A 21 2.07 1.62 -15.96
C THR A 21 3.08 2.68 -15.53
N VAL A 22 2.78 3.37 -14.42
CA VAL A 22 3.60 4.43 -13.85
C VAL A 22 3.84 4.14 -12.36
N GLU A 23 5.09 4.17 -11.93
CA GLU A 23 5.46 4.13 -10.51
C GLU A 23 5.77 5.52 -9.99
N TRP A 24 5.18 5.82 -8.84
CA TRP A 24 5.40 7.05 -8.10
C TRP A 24 6.00 6.75 -6.74
N LYS A 25 6.90 7.62 -6.31
CA LYS A 25 7.52 7.54 -4.99
C LYS A 25 7.51 8.92 -4.34
N LYS A 26 6.80 9.02 -3.22
CA LYS A 26 6.88 10.16 -2.31
C LYS A 26 7.50 9.70 -1.01
N ILE A 27 8.50 10.43 -0.56
CA ILE A 27 9.07 10.28 0.78
C ILE A 27 8.67 11.55 1.54
N ILE A 28 8.08 11.36 2.72
CA ILE A 28 7.84 12.43 3.68
C ILE A 28 8.45 12.00 5.01
N GLU A 29 9.05 12.94 5.71
CA GLU A 29 9.58 12.71 7.04
C GLU A 29 8.70 13.45 8.05
N ILE A 30 8.19 12.75 9.06
CA ILE A 30 7.33 13.33 10.08
C ILE A 30 7.84 12.99 11.47
N SER A 31 7.71 13.94 12.40
CA SER A 31 7.81 13.67 13.84
C SER A 31 6.42 13.37 14.38
N VAL A 32 6.33 12.47 15.35
CA VAL A 32 5.07 12.12 16.03
C VAL A 32 5.22 12.29 17.53
N ASP A 33 4.42 13.17 18.13
CA ASP A 33 4.32 13.35 19.58
C ASP A 33 3.00 12.69 20.10
N PRO A 34 3.07 11.51 20.74
CA PRO A 34 1.89 10.80 21.20
C PRO A 34 1.15 11.52 22.35
N LYS A 35 1.81 12.46 23.05
CA LYS A 35 1.23 13.21 24.17
C LYS A 35 0.30 14.33 23.72
N ARG A 36 0.38 14.77 22.46
CA ARG A 36 -0.51 15.78 21.90
C ARG A 36 -1.92 15.24 21.64
N GLN A 37 -2.88 16.16 21.60
CA GLN A 37 -4.27 15.85 21.27
C GLN A 37 -4.38 15.22 19.87
N ARG A 38 -5.43 14.41 19.67
CA ARG A 38 -5.75 13.82 18.36
C ARG A 38 -5.86 14.93 17.31
N GLY A 39 -5.31 14.68 16.12
CA GLY A 39 -5.22 15.66 15.03
C GLY A 39 -4.04 16.64 15.12
N ARG A 40 -3.23 16.60 16.20
CA ARG A 40 -2.07 17.51 16.38
C ARG A 40 -0.76 16.79 16.73
N ARG A 41 -0.70 15.47 16.50
CA ARG A 41 0.44 14.63 16.91
C ARG A 41 1.59 14.65 15.92
N SER A 42 1.33 14.87 14.64
CA SER A 42 2.35 14.86 13.61
C SER A 42 2.84 16.26 13.25
N THR A 43 4.12 16.39 12.92
CA THR A 43 4.71 17.60 12.32
C THR A 43 5.62 17.18 11.17
N LEU A 44 5.49 17.84 10.02
CA LEU A 44 6.35 17.61 8.86
C LEU A 44 7.77 18.08 9.21
N ILE A 45 8.75 17.17 9.13
CA ILE A 45 10.17 17.47 9.32
C ILE A 45 10.76 17.89 7.98
N SER A 46 10.56 17.06 6.95
CA SER A 46 11.07 17.30 5.60
C SER A 46 10.11 16.76 4.55
N ASP A 47 10.02 17.49 3.45
CA ASP A 47 9.35 17.04 2.22
C ASP A 47 10.32 17.18 1.05
N PRO A 48 11.18 16.19 0.81
CA PRO A 48 12.10 16.25 -0.32
C PRO A 48 11.32 16.42 -1.63
N SER A 49 11.96 17.10 -2.59
CA SER A 49 11.39 17.29 -3.92
C SER A 49 10.92 15.94 -4.46
N PRO A 50 9.67 15.83 -4.97
CA PRO A 50 9.19 14.59 -5.53
C PRO A 50 10.14 14.09 -6.61
N GLU A 51 10.54 12.82 -6.53
CA GLU A 51 11.15 12.13 -7.67
C GLU A 51 10.13 12.10 -8.81
N GLN A 52 10.58 12.35 -10.04
CA GLN A 52 9.70 12.22 -11.20
C GLN A 52 9.21 10.77 -11.33
N PRO A 53 7.98 10.54 -11.81
CA PRO A 53 7.44 9.20 -11.93
C PRO A 53 8.24 8.38 -12.93
N THR A 54 8.39 7.10 -12.63
CA THR A 54 8.98 6.14 -13.58
C THR A 54 7.88 5.55 -14.44
N ILE A 55 7.97 5.74 -15.75
CA ILE A 55 7.08 5.10 -16.72
C ILE A 55 7.72 3.78 -17.12
N TYR A 56 6.98 2.69 -17.00
CA TYR A 56 7.50 1.38 -17.38
C TYR A 56 7.48 1.21 -18.90
N GLU A 57 8.53 0.57 -19.43
CA GLU A 57 8.60 0.19 -20.84
C GLU A 57 7.51 -0.84 -21.18
N GLU A 58 7.33 -1.82 -20.29
CA GLU A 58 6.30 -2.85 -20.38
C GLU A 58 5.25 -2.69 -19.26
N ASN A 59 3.98 -2.90 -19.61
CA ASN A 59 2.88 -2.75 -18.66
C ASN A 59 2.85 -3.91 -17.65
N LEU A 60 2.74 -3.57 -16.36
CA LEU A 60 2.53 -4.54 -15.31
C LEU A 60 1.03 -4.91 -15.21
N PRO A 61 0.68 -6.15 -14.86
CA PRO A 61 -0.72 -6.51 -14.64
C PRO A 61 -1.34 -5.70 -13.49
N ILE A 62 -2.63 -5.35 -13.63
CA ILE A 62 -3.38 -4.70 -12.55
C ILE A 62 -3.70 -5.77 -11.49
N PRO A 63 -3.32 -5.59 -10.22
CA PRO A 63 -3.74 -6.48 -9.15
C PRO A 63 -5.25 -6.36 -8.91
N THR A 64 -5.92 -7.46 -8.59
CA THR A 64 -7.38 -7.53 -8.40
C THR A 64 -7.85 -6.54 -7.34
N CYS A 65 -7.06 -6.30 -6.29
CA CYS A 65 -7.36 -5.34 -5.23
C CYS A 65 -7.46 -3.88 -5.71
N ALA A 66 -6.83 -3.53 -6.84
CA ALA A 66 -6.94 -2.20 -7.44
C ALA A 66 -8.22 -2.02 -8.28
N LEU A 67 -8.94 -3.11 -8.58
CA LEU A 67 -10.19 -3.07 -9.33
C LEU A 67 -11.42 -2.81 -8.45
N TYR A 68 -11.26 -2.87 -7.12
CA TYR A 68 -12.33 -2.65 -6.16
C TYR A 68 -12.08 -1.41 -5.30
N PRO A 69 -13.14 -0.77 -4.77
CA PRO A 69 -12.98 0.37 -3.86
C PRO A 69 -12.05 0.04 -2.69
N PRO A 70 -11.12 0.95 -2.33
CA PRO A 70 -10.20 0.72 -1.23
C PRO A 70 -10.98 0.60 0.08
N THR A 71 -10.77 -0.50 0.81
CA THR A 71 -11.44 -0.75 2.08
C THR A 71 -10.40 -1.00 3.16
N ALA A 72 -10.14 0.02 3.98
CA ALA A 72 -9.17 -0.07 5.08
C ALA A 72 -9.46 -1.28 5.99
N ASN A 73 -10.73 -1.56 6.25
CA ASN A 73 -11.16 -2.71 7.05
C ASN A 73 -10.91 -4.06 6.37
N SER A 74 -10.91 -4.13 5.03
CA SER A 74 -10.64 -5.38 4.32
C SER A 74 -9.16 -5.67 4.17
N ALA A 75 -8.32 -4.63 4.25
CA ALA A 75 -6.87 -4.71 4.27
C ALA A 75 -6.27 -4.82 5.69
N GLN A 76 -7.09 -4.79 6.74
CA GLN A 76 -6.65 -4.95 8.12
C GLN A 76 -6.07 -6.35 8.35
N VAL A 77 -4.87 -6.40 8.92
CA VAL A 77 -4.16 -7.63 9.26
C VAL A 77 -3.63 -7.52 10.69
N LEU A 78 -3.78 -8.59 11.48
CA LEU A 78 -3.08 -8.72 12.76
C LEU A 78 -2.00 -9.79 12.64
N VAL A 79 -0.74 -9.37 12.74
CA VAL A 79 0.41 -10.28 12.81
C VAL A 79 0.98 -10.22 14.22
N TRP A 80 1.01 -11.37 14.90
CA TRP A 80 1.72 -11.52 16.16
C TRP A 80 3.19 -11.82 15.88
N ARG A 81 4.09 -11.06 16.50
CA ARG A 81 5.54 -11.26 16.40
C ARG A 81 6.11 -11.50 17.79
N PRO A 82 6.34 -12.76 18.19
CA PRO A 82 6.90 -13.06 19.51
C PRO A 82 8.37 -12.61 19.61
N THR A 83 8.84 -12.39 20.84
CA THR A 83 10.26 -12.10 21.13
C THR A 83 11.19 -13.23 20.66
N SER A 84 10.69 -14.46 20.59
CA SER A 84 11.38 -15.65 20.07
C SER A 84 10.44 -16.47 19.19
N GLY A 85 10.91 -16.89 18.02
CA GLY A 85 10.14 -17.69 17.07
C GLY A 85 9.70 -16.91 15.82
N GLN A 86 8.83 -17.51 15.01
CA GLN A 86 8.37 -16.94 13.75
C GLN A 86 7.11 -16.06 13.95
N PRO A 87 6.97 -14.97 13.18
CA PRO A 87 5.71 -14.23 13.08
C PRO A 87 4.53 -15.11 12.69
N THR A 88 3.39 -14.92 13.36
CA THR A 88 2.15 -15.65 13.08
C THR A 88 1.04 -14.69 12.67
N LEU A 89 0.33 -15.02 11.60
CA LEU A 89 -0.88 -14.32 11.19
C LEU A 89 -2.04 -14.68 12.14
N VAL A 90 -2.55 -13.72 12.90
CA VAL A 90 -3.66 -13.90 13.85
C VAL A 90 -5.00 -13.54 13.23
N VAL A 91 -5.04 -12.45 12.45
CA VAL A 91 -6.24 -12.02 11.71
C VAL A 91 -5.85 -11.81 10.26
N PRO A 92 -6.37 -12.64 9.32
CA PRO A 92 -6.13 -12.47 7.90
C PRO A 92 -6.87 -11.24 7.35
N PRO A 93 -6.38 -10.62 6.26
CA PRO A 93 -7.16 -9.63 5.52
C PRO A 93 -8.38 -10.29 4.89
N LYS A 94 -9.45 -9.51 4.70
CA LYS A 94 -10.65 -9.97 3.98
C LYS A 94 -10.44 -9.95 2.46
N SER A 95 -9.64 -9.02 1.94
CA SER A 95 -9.22 -9.03 0.54
C SER A 95 -7.99 -9.93 0.41
N ILE A 96 -8.21 -11.13 -0.15
CA ILE A 96 -7.17 -12.11 -0.42
C ILE A 96 -6.38 -11.64 -1.65
N GLU A 97 -5.38 -10.79 -1.43
CA GLU A 97 -4.32 -10.57 -2.43
C GLU A 97 -2.95 -10.35 -1.83
N ILE A 98 -2.79 -10.54 -0.52
CA ILE A 98 -1.44 -10.63 0.04
C ILE A 98 -1.01 -12.08 -0.09
N ASN A 99 -0.41 -12.43 -1.23
CA ASN A 99 0.42 -13.62 -1.35
C ASN A 99 1.73 -13.42 -0.56
N THR A 100 1.63 -13.00 0.72
CA THR A 100 2.76 -12.97 1.64
C THR A 100 2.77 -14.27 2.39
N THR A 101 3.30 -15.31 1.76
CA THR A 101 3.84 -16.46 2.49
C THR A 101 4.97 -16.02 3.44
N ASN A 102 5.44 -14.77 3.34
CA ASN A 102 6.44 -14.17 4.21
C ASN A 102 5.95 -12.86 4.87
N TYR A 103 5.31 -12.97 6.04
CA TYR A 103 4.85 -11.84 6.85
C TYR A 103 6.00 -11.05 7.52
N ALA A 104 7.27 -11.43 7.30
CA ALA A 104 8.42 -10.73 7.87
C ALA A 104 8.58 -9.29 7.37
N HIS A 105 8.12 -8.98 6.15
CA HIS A 105 8.32 -7.67 5.52
C HIS A 105 7.21 -6.64 5.84
N LEU A 106 6.10 -7.04 6.46
CA LEU A 106 5.03 -6.10 6.81
C LEU A 106 5.51 -5.12 7.89
N PRO A 107 5.36 -3.80 7.71
CA PRO A 107 5.85 -2.79 8.65
C PRO A 107 5.26 -3.01 10.05
N LEU A 108 6.09 -2.82 11.08
CA LEU A 108 5.64 -2.84 12.46
C LEU A 108 4.73 -1.64 12.70
N ALA A 109 3.46 -1.87 13.04
CA ALA A 109 2.68 -0.86 13.73
C ALA A 109 3.27 -0.71 15.14
N ARG A 110 4.19 0.24 15.31
CA ARG A 110 4.68 0.64 16.63
C ARG A 110 3.68 1.65 17.19
N TYR A 111 2.95 1.25 18.23
CA TYR A 111 2.11 2.15 19.03
C TYR A 111 2.94 2.85 20.10
#